data_AF-A0A3D1XQ03-F1
#
_entry.id   AF-A0A3D1XQ03-F1
#
_cell.length_a   1.000
_cell.length_b   1.000
_cell.length_c   1.000
_cell.angle_alpha   90.00
_cell.angle_beta   90.00
_cell.angle_gamma   90.00
#
_symmetry.space_group_name_H-M   'P 1'
#
loop_
_entity.id
_entity.type
_entity.pdbx_description
1 polymer ?
#
loop_
_entity_poly.entity_id
_entity_poly.type
_entity_poly.pdbx_seq_one_letter_code
_entity_poly.pdbx_strand_id
1 'polypeptide(L)' 'RIGIIGANGKGKSTLLNCLAGELTPTEGDIAPHPSVNIGHFGQTNIDRLQPDNQVLDEILRSNPSL' A
#
# COMPACT_ATOMS: atom_id res chain seq x y z
N ARG A 1 -10.29 -14.46 -1.15
CA ARG A 1 -9.20 -13.70 -1.82
C ARG A 1 -9.78 -13.11 -3.10
N ILE A 2 -9.50 -11.85 -3.40
CA ILE A 2 -10.00 -11.15 -4.60
C ILE A 2 -8.78 -10.70 -5.41
N GLY A 3 -8.84 -10.84 -6.73
CA GLY A 3 -7.80 -10.36 -7.65
C GLY A 3 -8.36 -9.31 -8.61
N ILE A 4 -7.61 -8.24 -8.84
CA ILE A 4 -7.95 -7.18 -9.79
C ILE A 4 -7.07 -7.35 -11.02
N ILE A 5 -7.68 -7.67 -12.17
CA ILE A 5 -6.99 -7.88 -13.45
C ILE A 5 -7.46 -6.87 -14.50
N GLY A 6 -6.58 -6.55 -15.44
CA GLY A 6 -6.88 -5.61 -16.53
C GLY A 6 -5.61 -5.04 -17.16
N ALA A 7 -5.74 -4.41 -18.33
CA ALA A 7 -4.62 -3.82 -19.06
C ALA A 7 -3.86 -2.75 -18.24
N ASN A 8 -2.61 -2.48 -18.62
CA ASN A 8 -1.81 -1.39 -18.03
C ASN A 8 -2.48 -0.04 -18.29
N GLY A 9 -2.37 0.89 -17.33
CA GLY A 9 -2.99 2.22 -17.42
C GLY A 9 -4.50 2.26 -17.14
N LYS A 10 -5.13 1.15 -16.71
CA LYS A 10 -6.57 1.11 -16.35
C LYS A 10 -6.89 1.44 -14.89
N GLY A 11 -5.94 2.03 -14.16
CA GLY A 11 -6.18 2.50 -12.78
C GLY A 11 -6.12 1.43 -11.69
N LYS A 12 -5.59 0.23 -11.95
CA LYS A 12 -5.46 -0.82 -10.92
C LYS A 12 -4.65 -0.36 -9.71
N SER A 13 -3.45 0.18 -9.95
CA SER A 13 -2.60 0.71 -8.89
C SER A 13 -3.25 1.93 -8.22
N THR A 14 -3.93 2.79 -8.98
CA THR A 14 -4.71 3.91 -8.44
C THR A 14 -5.79 3.44 -7.46
N LEU A 15 -6.57 2.42 -7.83
CA LEU A 15 -7.59 1.84 -6.97
C LEU A 15 -6.99 1.24 -5.70
N LEU A 16 -5.89 0.49 -5.81
CA LEU A 16 -5.20 -0.08 -4.65
C LEU A 16 -4.66 1.01 -3.72
N ASN A 17 -4.09 2.09 -4.26
CA ASN A 17 -3.61 3.24 -3.47
C ASN A 17 -4.77 3.94 -2.75
N CYS A 18 -5.93 4.09 -3.40
CA CYS A 18 -7.11 4.63 -2.73
C CYS A 18 -7.59 3.75 -1.57
N LEU A 19 -7.68 2.44 -1.78
CA LEU A 19 -8.05 1.48 -0.73
C LEU A 19 -7.03 1.45 0.40
N ALA A 20 -5.76 1.71 0.10
CA ALA A 20 -4.68 1.80 1.08
C ALA A 20 -4.65 3.14 1.84
N GLY A 21 -5.44 4.13 1.42
CA GLY A 21 -5.40 5.49 1.97
C GLY A 21 -4.19 6.32 1.53
N GLU A 22 -3.40 5.81 0.57
CA GLU A 22 -2.25 6.54 -0.01
C GLU A 22 -2.67 7.56 -1.07
N LEU A 23 -3.90 7.45 -1.58
CA LEU A 23 -4.49 8.37 -2.54
C LEU A 23 -5.92 8.72 -2.14
N THR A 24 -6.24 10.01 -2.07
CA THR A 24 -7.63 10.46 -1.81
C THR A 24 -8.48 10.26 -3.07
N PRO A 25 -9.65 9.58 -2.98
CA PRO A 25 -10.60 9.51 -4.08
C PRO A 25 -11.06 10.92 -4.49
N THR A 26 -11.20 11.15 -5.80
CA THR A 26 -11.78 12.42 -6.30
C THR A 26 -13.24 12.56 -5.87
N GLU A 27 -13.97 11.44 -5.86
CA GLU A 27 -15.38 11.36 -5.49
C GLU A 27 -15.67 10.01 -4.82
N GLY A 28 -16.73 9.98 -3.99
CA GLY A 28 -17.14 8.79 -3.23
C GLY A 28 -16.35 8.55 -1.95
N ASP A 29 -16.76 7.53 -1.20
CA ASP A 29 -16.22 7.22 0.12
C ASP A 29 -15.67 5.79 0.20
N ILE A 30 -14.63 5.60 1.00
CA ILE A 30 -14.07 4.29 1.35
C ILE A 30 -14.30 4.07 2.84
N ALA A 31 -15.11 3.07 3.19
CA ALA A 31 -15.45 2.74 4.57
C ALA A 31 -14.82 1.40 4.99
N PRO A 32 -13.57 1.39 5.47
CA PRO A 32 -12.97 0.18 6.04
C PRO A 32 -13.68 -0.21 7.34
N HIS A 33 -13.79 -1.52 7.59
CA HIS A 33 -14.26 -2.00 8.89
C HIS A 33 -13.27 -1.57 10.00
N PRO A 34 -13.73 -1.16 11.19
CA PRO A 34 -12.84 -0.65 12.25
C PRO A 34 -11.70 -1.60 12.66
N SER A 35 -11.92 -2.91 12.53
CA SER A 35 -10.93 -3.94 12.84
C SER A 35 -9.98 -4.29 11.68
N VAL A 36 -10.09 -3.60 10.53
CA VAL A 36 -9.20 -3.89 9.40
C VAL A 36 -7.81 -3.33 9.69
N ASN A 37 -6.78 -4.12 9.41
CA ASN A 37 -5.40 -3.66 9.38
C ASN A 37 -4.94 -3.64 7.93
N ILE A 38 -4.60 -2.47 7.41
CA ILE A 38 -4.25 -2.27 6.00
C ILE A 38 -2.74 -2.41 5.85
N GLY A 39 -2.31 -3.42 5.07
CA GLY A 39 -0.95 -3.54 4.56
C GLY A 39 -0.94 -3.31 3.05
N HIS A 40 -0.16 -2.34 2.58
CA HIS A 40 -0.02 -2.03 1.15
C HIS A 40 1.42 -2.20 0.71
N PHE A 41 1.64 -3.02 -0.32
CA PHE A 41 2.93 -3.23 -0.96
C PHE A 41 2.85 -2.77 -2.41
N GLY A 42 3.41 -1.59 -2.69
CA GLY A 42 3.34 -0.94 -3.98
C GLY A 42 4.29 -1.53 -5.02
N GLN A 43 4.12 -1.15 -6.29
CA GLN A 43 4.98 -1.61 -7.39
C GLN A 43 6.38 -0.97 -7.35
N THR A 44 6.50 0.26 -6.85
CA THR A 44 7.79 0.95 -6.65
C THR A 44 8.00 1.16 -5.16
N ASN A 45 8.52 0.14 -4.49
CA ASN A 45 8.83 0.23 -3.05
C ASN A 45 10.19 0.90 -2.75
N ILE A 46 11.00 1.16 -3.78
CA ILE A 46 12.36 1.69 -3.63
C ILE A 46 12.34 3.07 -2.96
N ASP A 47 11.39 3.93 -3.30
CA ASP A 47 11.29 5.30 -2.73
C ASP A 47 10.94 5.32 -1.24
N ARG A 48 10.52 4.18 -0.67
CA ARG A 48 10.19 4.04 0.77
C ARG A 48 11.36 3.52 1.61
N LEU A 49 12.35 2.90 0.95
CA LEU A 49 13.53 2.34 1.61
C LEU A 49 14.50 3.46 1.99
N GLN A 50 15.12 3.35 3.17
CA GLN A 50 16.24 4.23 3.53
C GLN A 50 17.53 3.63 2.95
N PRO A 51 18.29 4.38 2.12
CA PRO A 51 19.49 3.86 1.46
C PRO A 51 20.55 3.34 2.43
N ASP A 52 20.62 3.95 3.62
CA ASP A 52 21.63 3.66 4.64
C ASP A 52 21.21 2.52 5.60
N ASN A 53 19.97 2.04 5.51
CA ASN A 53 19.47 0.96 6.36
C ASN A 53 19.96 -0.41 5.88
N GLN A 54 20.32 -1.28 6.83
CA GLN A 54 20.41 -2.70 6.53
C GLN A 54 19.01 -3.30 6.38
N VAL A 55 18.92 -4.50 5.77
CA VAL A 55 17.65 -5.21 5.58
C VAL A 55 16.90 -5.39 6.91
N LEU A 56 17.62 -5.72 7.99
CA LEU A 56 17.02 -5.88 9.32
C LEU A 56 16.39 -4.58 9.83
N ASP A 57 17.07 -3.45 9.66
CA ASP A 57 16.60 -2.14 10.10
C ASP A 57 15.29 -1.76 9.40
N GLU A 58 15.17 -2.08 8.11
CA GLU A 58 13.96 -1.80 7.33
C GLU A 58 12.79 -2.72 7.73
N ILE A 59 13.06 -3.98 8.07
CA ILE A 59 12.05 -4.92 8.57
C ILE A 59 11.52 -4.45 9.93
N LEU A 60 12.41 -4.11 10.87
CA LEU A 60 12.01 -3.61 12.20
C LEU A 60 11.27 -2.27 12.11
N ARG A 61 11.67 -1.40 11.18
CA ARG A 61 11.00 -0.12 10.94
C ARG A 61 9.59 -0.29 10.36
N SER A 62 9.41 -1.22 9.42
CA SER A 62 8.11 -1.50 8.79
C SER A 62 7.19 -2.33 9.69
N ASN A 63 7.74 -3.09 10.63
CA ASN A 63 7.01 -3.85 11.62
C ASN A 63 7.73 -3.82 12.98
N PRO A 64 7.45 -2.81 13.82
CA PRO A 64 8.11 -2.63 15.12
C PRO A 64 7.77 -3.71 16.17
N SER A 65 6.86 -4.63 15.85
CA SER A 65 6.38 -5.68 16.76
C SER A 65 7.03 -7.05 16.51
N LEU A 66 7.93 -7.14 15.53
CA LEU A 66 8.86 -8.26 15.34
C LEU A 66 9.96 -8.22 16.40
#